data_AF-A0A6G0LEU9-F1
#
_entry.id   AF-A0A6G0LEU9-F1
#
_cell.length_a   1.000
_cell.length_b   1.000
_cell.length_c   1.000
_cell.angle_alpha   90.00
_cell.angle_beta   90.00
_cell.angle_gamma   90.00
#
_symmetry.space_group_name_H-M   'P 1'
#
loop_
_entity.id
_entity.type
_entity.pdbx_description
1 polymer ?
#
loop_
_entity_poly.entity_id
_entity_poly.type
_entity_poly.pdbx_seq_one_letter_code
_entity_poly.pdbx_strand_id
1 'polypeptide(L)'
;MPVTRSRAGESESPNPRQRQVPRTAQTEAAAPQEAQSEASSAGTTTPAPESMSMQQLMLWIAQQQQMYQNQMQTQLQMQMQQANSRFEQLLSSQGERRKKDPPTYEGKFGEDLELWIFATEEYYANKRGIMEADTSDFVTMISSSLGKSVLNWYRAFSSDCDATGMPKTWQLFKTKLRKRFRPKDFEYNLRERLFQLKQHGTIHEYVSSFQDLMS
;
A
#
# COMPACT_ATOMS: atom_id res chain seq x y z
N MET A 1 7.25 -68.38 -17.41
CA MET A 1 8.29 -68.29 -16.37
C MET A 1 7.98 -67.05 -15.52
N PRO A 2 8.10 -67.08 -14.19
CA PRO A 2 6.96 -67.32 -13.29
C PRO A 2 6.85 -66.34 -12.08
N VAL A 3 5.87 -66.60 -11.18
CA VAL A 3 5.80 -66.26 -9.72
C VAL A 3 5.49 -64.79 -9.34
N THR A 4 4.27 -64.39 -8.97
CA THR A 4 3.55 -64.46 -7.65
C THR A 4 4.27 -63.90 -6.40
N ARG A 5 3.66 -62.88 -5.76
CA ARG A 5 3.04 -62.93 -4.41
C ARG A 5 3.35 -61.72 -3.49
N SER A 6 2.24 -61.11 -3.04
CA SER A 6 1.89 -60.44 -1.77
C SER A 6 2.95 -59.68 -0.94
N ARG A 7 2.54 -58.52 -0.43
CA ARG A 7 2.27 -58.35 1.01
C ARG A 7 1.33 -57.17 1.29
N ALA A 8 0.23 -57.46 1.97
CA ALA A 8 -0.62 -56.52 2.68
C ALA A 8 0.03 -56.11 4.01
N GLY A 9 -0.27 -54.89 4.46
CA GLY A 9 0.06 -54.38 5.79
C GLY A 9 -0.71 -53.10 6.04
N GLU A 10 -1.83 -53.22 6.76
CA GLU A 10 -2.59 -52.14 7.38
C GLU A 10 -1.76 -51.42 8.45
N SER A 11 -1.91 -50.09 8.52
CA SER A 11 -1.73 -49.30 9.75
C SER A 11 -2.44 -47.94 9.63
N GLU A 12 -3.71 -47.97 10.03
CA GLU A 12 -4.39 -47.03 10.93
C GLU A 12 -3.68 -45.69 11.27
N SER A 13 -4.24 -44.55 10.82
CA SER A 13 -4.36 -43.28 11.58
C SER A 13 -4.94 -42.11 10.75
N PRO A 14 -5.47 -41.05 11.38
CA PRO A 14 -6.86 -40.66 11.15
C PRO A 14 -7.04 -39.34 10.38
N ASN A 15 -8.27 -39.19 9.89
CA ASN A 15 -8.88 -37.99 9.33
C ASN A 15 -8.71 -36.75 10.25
N PRO A 16 -8.44 -35.56 9.68
CA PRO A 16 -9.08 -34.36 10.19
C PRO A 16 -9.66 -33.49 9.07
N ARG A 17 -10.94 -33.71 8.77
CA ARG A 17 -11.86 -32.64 8.40
C ARG A 17 -12.04 -31.75 9.63
N GLN A 18 -11.35 -30.61 9.70
CA GLN A 18 -11.75 -29.50 10.56
C GLN A 18 -11.69 -28.17 9.82
N ARG A 19 -12.86 -27.88 9.25
CA ARG A 19 -13.37 -26.55 8.94
C ARG A 19 -13.48 -25.78 10.27
N GLN A 20 -12.62 -24.81 10.50
CA GLN A 20 -12.78 -23.91 11.65
C GLN A 20 -13.93 -22.94 11.35
N VAL A 21 -15.06 -23.21 11.99
CA VAL A 21 -16.12 -22.25 12.30
C VAL A 21 -15.94 -21.86 13.76
N PRO A 22 -15.89 -20.56 14.13
CA PRO A 22 -15.94 -20.18 15.53
C PRO A 22 -17.36 -20.43 16.05
N ARG A 23 -17.45 -21.37 16.99
CA ARG A 23 -18.69 -21.79 17.65
C ARG A 23 -19.03 -20.78 18.74
N THR A 24 -20.28 -20.36 18.73
CA THR A 24 -21.03 -19.68 19.79
C THR A 24 -20.84 -20.36 21.15
N ALA A 25 -20.67 -19.54 22.20
CA ALA A 25 -20.97 -19.90 23.58
C ALA A 25 -21.57 -18.68 24.30
N GLN A 26 -22.90 -18.70 24.46
CA GLN A 26 -23.59 -18.20 25.66
C GLN A 26 -23.37 -19.31 26.74
N THR A 27 -23.21 -19.10 28.05
CA THR A 27 -24.01 -18.36 29.05
C THR A 27 -23.25 -18.44 30.41
N GLU A 28 -23.74 -17.70 31.41
CA GLU A 28 -23.44 -17.73 32.87
C GLU A 28 -22.28 -16.84 33.34
N ALA A 29 -22.58 -15.63 33.82
CA ALA A 29 -23.07 -15.32 35.18
C ALA A 29 -22.01 -15.58 36.27
N ALA A 30 -21.21 -14.55 36.56
CA ALA A 30 -20.47 -14.42 37.80
C ALA A 30 -20.45 -12.93 38.21
N ALA A 31 -20.97 -12.67 39.41
CA ALA A 31 -21.09 -11.38 40.05
C ALA A 31 -19.73 -10.70 40.30
N PRO A 32 -19.69 -9.36 40.38
CA PRO A 32 -18.67 -8.67 41.15
C PRO A 32 -19.14 -8.42 42.58
N GLN A 33 -18.26 -8.77 43.51
CA GLN A 33 -18.35 -8.58 44.96
C GLN A 33 -18.55 -7.11 45.37
N GLU A 34 -19.17 -7.00 46.54
CA GLU A 34 -19.34 -5.84 47.40
C GLU A 34 -18.08 -4.94 47.47
N ALA A 35 -18.27 -3.68 47.11
CA ALA A 35 -17.56 -2.57 47.75
C ALA A 35 -18.60 -1.76 48.50
N GLN A 36 -18.65 -1.96 49.82
CA GLN A 36 -19.35 -1.07 50.74
C GLN A 36 -18.77 0.33 50.56
N SER A 37 -19.63 1.28 50.22
CA SER A 37 -19.40 2.70 50.44
C SER A 37 -20.72 3.27 50.93
N GLU A 38 -20.80 3.38 52.25
CA GLU A 38 -21.69 4.32 52.92
C GLU A 38 -21.42 5.71 52.35
N ALA A 39 -22.39 6.23 51.60
CA ALA A 39 -22.53 7.65 51.37
C ALA A 39 -24.01 7.97 51.39
N SER A 40 -24.47 8.24 52.61
CA SER A 40 -25.52 9.18 52.98
C SER A 40 -26.55 9.52 51.90
N SER A 41 -27.78 9.10 52.19
CA SER A 41 -29.04 9.69 51.74
C SER A 41 -28.93 11.12 51.19
N ALA A 42 -28.89 11.25 49.87
CA ALA A 42 -29.38 12.42 49.18
C ALA A 42 -30.49 11.94 48.25
N GLY A 43 -31.73 12.19 48.67
CA GLY A 43 -32.93 11.79 47.95
C GLY A 43 -32.86 12.27 46.50
N THR A 44 -32.70 11.34 45.57
CA THR A 44 -33.04 11.58 44.17
C THR A 44 -34.49 11.17 44.03
N THR A 45 -35.38 12.09 44.41
CA THR A 45 -36.78 12.03 44.01
C THR A 45 -36.83 12.18 42.49
N THR A 46 -36.92 11.06 41.78
CA THR A 46 -37.52 11.06 40.45
C THR A 46 -39.02 11.31 40.66
N PRO A 47 -39.58 12.50 40.33
CA PRO A 47 -41.01 12.66 40.42
C PRO A 47 -41.59 11.87 39.24
N ALA A 48 -42.46 10.91 39.52
CA ALA A 48 -43.40 10.44 38.53
C ALA A 48 -44.13 11.67 37.92
N PRO A 49 -44.44 11.67 36.61
CA PRO A 49 -44.92 12.84 35.87
C PRO A 49 -46.25 13.43 36.38
N GLU A 50 -46.88 12.82 37.38
CA GLU A 50 -48.19 13.19 37.92
C GLU A 50 -48.14 14.26 39.03
N SER A 51 -46.97 14.77 39.42
CA SER A 51 -46.83 15.84 40.43
C SER A 51 -45.95 17.05 40.05
N MET A 52 -45.43 17.13 38.82
CA MET A 52 -44.70 18.32 38.36
C MET A 52 -45.66 19.47 38.06
N SER A 53 -45.40 20.65 38.63
CA SER A 53 -46.14 21.85 38.26
C SER A 53 -45.95 22.15 36.76
N MET A 54 -46.93 22.79 36.11
CA MET A 54 -46.85 23.06 34.65
C MET A 54 -45.61 23.86 34.26
N GLN A 55 -45.10 24.70 35.17
CA GLN A 55 -43.84 25.43 35.00
C GLN A 55 -42.63 24.48 35.05
N GLN A 56 -42.62 23.50 35.96
CA GLN A 56 -41.58 22.47 36.02
C GLN A 56 -41.64 21.54 34.81
N LEU A 57 -42.83 21.20 34.32
CA LEU A 57 -43.01 20.39 33.12
C LEU A 57 -42.45 21.09 31.87
N MET A 58 -42.69 22.40 31.70
CA MET A 58 -42.08 23.16 30.61
C MET A 58 -40.55 23.19 30.70
N LEU A 59 -40.01 23.36 31.91
CA LEU A 59 -38.56 23.35 32.12
C LEU A 59 -37.96 21.99 31.75
N TRP A 60 -38.63 20.89 32.12
CA TRP A 60 -38.21 19.54 31.79
C TRP A 60 -38.28 19.26 30.29
N ILE A 61 -39.35 19.67 29.61
CA ILE A 61 -39.49 19.54 28.15
C ILE A 61 -38.41 20.37 27.43
N ALA A 62 -38.17 21.61 27.88
CA ALA A 62 -37.14 22.46 27.31
C ALA A 62 -35.73 21.87 27.48
N GLN A 63 -35.43 21.33 28.66
CA GLN A 63 -34.17 20.65 28.93
C GLN A 63 -34.00 19.39 28.07
N GLN A 64 -35.05 18.58 27.95
CA GLN A 64 -35.04 17.37 27.11
C GLN A 64 -34.82 17.72 25.63
N GLN A 65 -35.49 18.76 25.14
CA GLN A 65 -35.32 19.24 23.76
C GLN A 65 -33.90 19.75 23.51
N GLN A 66 -33.31 20.47 24.47
CA GLN A 66 -31.94 20.97 24.38
C GLN A 66 -30.91 19.82 24.38
N MET A 67 -31.12 18.78 25.20
CA MET A 67 -30.29 17.57 25.20
C MET A 67 -30.31 16.87 23.83
N TYR A 68 -31.50 16.73 23.23
CA TYR A 68 -31.64 16.11 21.91
C TYR A 68 -30.93 16.91 20.81
N GLN A 69 -31.06 18.25 20.83
CA GLN A 69 -30.38 19.12 19.88
C GLN A 69 -28.84 19.04 20.01
N ASN A 70 -28.33 19.07 21.24
CA ASN A 70 -26.89 18.93 21.49
C ASN A 70 -26.37 17.56 21.03
N GLN A 71 -27.10 16.48 21.31
CA GLN A 71 -26.71 15.14 20.88
C GLN A 71 -26.57 15.04 19.36
N MET A 72 -27.53 15.58 18.62
CA MET A 72 -27.47 15.63 17.15
C MET A 72 -26.28 16.44 16.65
N GLN A 73 -26.02 17.61 17.26
CA GLN A 73 -24.90 18.46 16.87
C GLN A 73 -23.55 17.78 17.13
N THR A 74 -23.39 17.12 18.27
CA THR A 74 -22.19 16.35 18.60
C THR A 74 -21.98 15.17 17.65
N GLN A 75 -23.04 14.46 17.26
CA GLN A 75 -22.92 13.36 16.31
C GLN A 75 -22.43 13.85 14.94
N LEU A 76 -22.97 14.97 14.46
CA LEU A 76 -22.54 15.56 13.19
C LEU A 76 -21.09 16.04 13.26
N GLN A 77 -20.70 16.65 14.37
CA GLN A 77 -19.32 17.10 14.60
C GLN A 77 -18.34 15.93 14.67
N MET A 78 -18.68 14.83 15.36
CA MET A 78 -17.84 13.64 15.39
C MET A 78 -17.69 13.00 14.01
N GLN A 79 -18.77 12.93 13.23
CA GLN A 79 -18.70 12.41 11.86
C GLN A 79 -17.78 13.27 10.99
N MET A 80 -17.89 14.59 11.10
CA MET A 80 -17.06 15.53 10.36
C MET A 80 -15.58 15.43 10.77
N GLN A 81 -15.31 15.30 12.07
CA GLN A 81 -13.96 15.11 12.58
C GLN A 81 -13.37 13.78 12.11
N GLN A 82 -14.15 12.69 12.13
CA GLN A 82 -13.73 11.40 11.60
C GLN A 82 -13.44 11.46 10.10
N ALA A 83 -14.28 12.16 9.32
CA ALA A 83 -14.06 12.37 7.90
C ALA A 83 -12.77 13.16 7.63
N ASN A 84 -12.53 14.23 8.39
CA ASN A 84 -11.30 15.03 8.29
C ASN A 84 -10.06 14.22 8.68
N SER A 85 -10.08 13.47 9.78
CA SER A 85 -8.96 12.62 10.20
C SER A 85 -8.67 11.51 9.17
N ARG A 86 -9.71 10.93 8.56
CA ARG A 86 -9.54 9.94 7.48
C ARG A 86 -8.91 10.58 6.24
N PHE A 87 -9.35 11.79 5.89
CA PHE A 87 -8.78 12.54 4.77
C PHE A 87 -7.31 12.90 5.02
N GLU A 88 -6.96 13.38 6.21
CA GLU A 88 -5.57 13.67 6.60
C GLU A 88 -4.66 12.43 6.61
N GLN A 89 -5.17 11.26 7.02
CA GLN A 89 -4.42 10.00 6.92
C GLN A 89 -4.15 9.61 5.46
N LEU A 90 -5.14 9.78 4.57
CA LEU A 90 -4.96 9.53 3.13
C LEU A 90 -3.94 10.49 2.52
N LEU A 91 -3.92 11.76 2.93
CA LEU A 91 -2.94 12.74 2.48
C LEU A 91 -1.54 12.47 3.04
N SER A 92 -1.42 12.12 4.33
CA SER A 92 -0.13 11.87 4.98
C SER A 92 0.57 10.62 4.40
N SER A 93 -0.19 9.55 4.18
CA SER A 93 0.34 8.32 3.53
C SER A 93 0.79 8.54 2.08
N GLN A 94 0.21 9.53 1.39
CA GLN A 94 0.66 9.99 0.07
C GLN A 94 1.90 10.88 0.16
N GLY A 95 1.99 11.75 1.18
CA GLY A 95 3.04 12.77 1.33
C GLY A 95 4.42 12.21 1.74
N GLU A 96 4.47 11.18 2.59
CA GLU A 96 5.75 10.62 3.06
C GLU A 96 6.56 9.95 1.93
N ARG A 97 5.91 9.47 0.86
CA ARG A 97 6.57 8.86 -0.30
C ARG A 97 7.03 9.89 -1.35
N ARG A 98 6.60 11.16 -1.24
CA ARG A 98 6.86 12.22 -2.23
C ARG A 98 8.23 12.92 -2.08
N LYS A 99 9.06 12.50 -1.12
CA LYS A 99 10.19 13.31 -0.63
C LYS A 99 11.51 13.19 -1.40
N LYS A 100 11.57 12.40 -2.47
CA LYS A 100 12.75 12.32 -3.34
C LYS A 100 12.36 12.73 -4.75
N ASP A 101 13.24 13.43 -5.45
CA ASP A 101 13.05 13.73 -6.86
C ASP A 101 12.88 12.42 -7.65
N PRO A 102 12.06 12.41 -8.72
CA PRO A 102 11.89 11.22 -9.54
C PRO A 102 13.26 10.80 -10.12
N PRO A 103 13.56 9.50 -10.15
CA PRO A 103 14.80 9.00 -10.73
C PRO A 103 14.91 9.42 -12.20
N THR A 104 16.06 9.98 -12.56
CA THR A 104 16.32 10.51 -13.91
C THR A 104 17.20 9.55 -14.70
N TYR A 105 16.96 9.43 -16.00
CA TYR A 105 17.79 8.62 -16.91
C TYR A 105 18.28 9.45 -18.08
N GLU A 106 19.59 9.64 -18.19
CA GLU A 106 20.17 10.47 -19.23
C GLU A 106 20.42 9.72 -20.54
N GLY A 107 20.47 8.38 -20.48
CA GLY A 107 20.80 7.52 -21.60
C GLY A 107 22.30 7.54 -21.93
N LYS A 108 23.14 7.81 -20.91
CA LYS A 108 24.60 7.83 -21.05
C LYS A 108 25.18 6.42 -21.00
N PHE A 109 26.35 6.25 -21.60
CA PHE A 109 27.08 5.00 -21.51
C PHE A 109 27.53 4.76 -20.06
N GLY A 110 27.20 3.60 -19.51
CA GLY A 110 27.50 3.22 -18.13
C GLY A 110 26.37 3.48 -17.13
N GLU A 111 25.27 4.13 -17.52
CA GLU A 111 24.06 4.15 -16.70
C GLU A 111 23.34 2.80 -16.78
N ASP A 112 22.84 2.33 -15.63
CA ASP A 112 22.04 1.12 -15.56
C ASP A 112 20.57 1.43 -15.86
N LEU A 113 20.15 1.03 -17.06
CA LEU A 113 18.78 1.17 -17.52
C LEU A 113 17.80 0.33 -16.68
N GLU A 114 18.18 -0.88 -16.28
CA GLU A 114 17.28 -1.76 -15.52
C GLU A 114 17.08 -1.25 -14.10
N LEU A 115 18.15 -0.75 -13.47
CA LEU A 115 18.06 -0.10 -12.16
C LEU A 115 17.19 1.16 -12.23
N TRP A 116 17.31 1.97 -13.28
CA TRP A 116 16.42 3.12 -13.45
C TRP A 116 14.96 2.72 -13.63
N ILE A 117 14.68 1.69 -14.45
CA ILE A 117 13.32 1.16 -14.61
C ILE A 117 12.78 0.72 -13.25
N PHE A 118 13.55 -0.06 -12.49
CA PHE A 118 13.15 -0.54 -11.17
C PHE A 118 12.89 0.62 -10.19
N ALA A 119 13.81 1.56 -10.08
CA ALA A 119 13.67 2.72 -9.20
C ALA A 119 12.45 3.57 -9.59
N THR A 120 12.15 3.70 -10.88
CA THR A 120 10.98 4.41 -11.39
C THR A 120 9.68 3.69 -11.03
N GLU A 121 9.63 2.37 -11.20
CA GLU A 121 8.46 1.57 -10.82
C GLU A 121 8.19 1.63 -9.31
N GLU A 122 9.23 1.58 -8.49
CA GLU A 122 9.12 1.74 -7.03
C GLU A 122 8.69 3.15 -6.64
N TYR A 123 9.25 4.18 -7.28
CA TYR A 123 8.87 5.57 -7.04
C TYR A 123 7.38 5.82 -7.31
N TYR A 124 6.87 5.23 -8.40
CA TYR A 124 5.47 5.34 -8.80
C TYR A 124 4.60 4.14 -8.37
N ALA A 125 5.00 3.37 -7.36
CA ALA A 125 4.26 2.20 -6.91
C ALA A 125 2.81 2.54 -6.50
N ASN A 126 2.56 3.75 -5.99
CA ASN A 126 1.22 4.24 -5.66
C ASN A 126 0.35 4.56 -6.90
N LYS A 127 0.95 4.63 -8.09
CA LYS A 127 0.30 4.87 -9.39
C LYS A 127 0.36 3.63 -10.29
N ARG A 128 0.55 2.42 -9.72
CA ARG A 128 0.50 1.13 -10.44
C ARG A 128 -0.69 1.03 -11.39
N GLY A 129 -1.88 1.47 -10.95
CA GLY A 129 -3.08 1.44 -11.80
C GLY A 129 -2.96 2.25 -13.09
N ILE A 130 -2.23 3.38 -13.08
CA ILE A 130 -1.96 4.18 -14.29
C ILE A 130 -0.82 3.57 -15.10
N MET A 131 0.17 2.96 -14.44
CA MET A 131 1.31 2.31 -15.07
C MET A 131 0.94 1.04 -15.84
N GLU A 132 -0.01 0.27 -15.33
CA GLU A 132 -0.49 -0.98 -15.92
C GLU A 132 -1.68 -0.78 -16.87
N ALA A 133 -2.23 0.44 -16.92
CA ALA A 133 -3.27 0.78 -17.89
C ALA A 133 -2.69 0.80 -19.31
N ASP A 134 -3.51 0.39 -20.29
CA ASP A 134 -3.20 0.50 -21.71
C ASP A 134 -3.36 1.94 -22.24
N THR A 135 -2.92 2.93 -21.44
CA THR A 135 -2.95 4.36 -21.78
C THR A 135 -1.55 4.94 -21.91
N SER A 136 -1.46 6.15 -22.45
CA SER A 136 -0.20 6.90 -22.58
C SER A 136 0.13 7.74 -21.34
N ASP A 137 -0.73 7.72 -20.31
CA ASP A 137 -0.69 8.69 -19.21
C ASP A 137 0.58 8.52 -18.36
N PHE A 138 0.94 7.27 -18.06
CA PHE A 138 2.13 6.97 -17.30
C PHE A 138 3.41 7.38 -18.05
N VAL A 139 3.52 7.01 -19.33
CA VAL A 139 4.69 7.35 -20.16
C VAL A 139 4.82 8.88 -20.34
N THR A 140 3.69 9.58 -20.45
CA THR A 140 3.68 11.05 -20.47
C THR A 140 4.17 11.62 -19.13
N MET A 141 3.72 11.06 -18.01
CA MET A 141 4.12 11.50 -16.66
C MET A 141 5.62 11.36 -16.40
N ILE A 142 6.22 10.24 -16.79
CA ILE A 142 7.66 10.01 -16.60
C ILE A 142 8.53 10.72 -17.64
N SER A 143 7.94 11.26 -18.72
CA SER A 143 8.73 11.90 -19.78
C SER A 143 9.58 13.07 -19.25
N SER A 144 9.15 13.71 -18.16
CA SER A 144 9.91 14.78 -17.50
C SER A 144 11.16 14.30 -16.75
N SER A 145 11.26 13.01 -16.41
CA SER A 145 12.44 12.41 -15.79
C SER A 145 13.42 11.81 -16.81
N LEU A 146 13.17 12.02 -18.10
CA LEU A 146 14.08 11.60 -19.17
C LEU A 146 15.08 12.73 -19.47
N GLY A 147 16.35 12.37 -19.57
CA GLY A 147 17.38 13.30 -20.01
C GLY A 147 17.33 13.57 -21.52
N LYS A 148 18.11 14.57 -21.95
CA LYS A 148 18.04 15.13 -23.31
C LYS A 148 18.20 14.08 -24.44
N SER A 149 19.11 13.12 -24.29
CA SER A 149 19.35 12.07 -25.28
C SER A 149 18.13 11.17 -25.46
N VAL A 150 17.57 10.72 -24.33
CA VAL A 150 16.38 9.86 -24.30
C VAL A 150 15.14 10.61 -24.79
N LEU A 151 14.98 11.88 -24.41
CA LEU A 151 13.91 12.74 -24.91
C LEU A 151 13.94 12.92 -26.42
N ASN A 152 15.12 13.05 -27.02
CA ASN A 152 15.26 13.16 -28.47
C ASN A 152 14.75 11.90 -29.18
N TRP A 153 15.06 10.72 -28.64
CA TRP A 153 14.50 9.46 -29.12
C TRP A 153 12.99 9.34 -28.83
N TYR A 154 12.54 9.77 -27.64
CA TYR A 154 11.14 9.72 -27.24
C TYR A 154 10.23 10.53 -28.17
N ARG A 155 10.70 11.66 -28.71
CA ARG A 155 9.95 12.42 -29.74
C ARG A 155 9.68 11.60 -31.00
N ALA A 156 10.67 10.86 -31.49
CA ALA A 156 10.50 9.98 -32.65
C ALA A 156 9.57 8.81 -32.31
N PHE A 157 9.79 8.15 -31.17
CA PHE A 157 8.91 7.07 -30.68
C PHE A 157 7.45 7.52 -30.51
N SER A 158 7.24 8.74 -30.00
CA SER A 158 5.89 9.29 -29.83
C SER A 158 5.20 9.49 -31.16
N SER A 159 5.94 10.04 -32.14
CA SER A 159 5.43 10.25 -33.50
C SER A 159 5.04 8.92 -34.17
N ASP A 160 5.86 7.88 -34.00
CA ASP A 160 5.57 6.54 -34.53
C ASP A 160 4.31 5.92 -33.90
N CYS A 161 4.13 6.09 -32.59
CA CYS A 161 2.94 5.60 -31.88
C CYS A 161 1.68 6.35 -32.33
N ASP A 162 1.77 7.67 -32.48
CA ASP A 162 0.65 8.50 -32.92
C ASP A 162 0.25 8.16 -34.37
N ALA A 163 1.22 7.91 -35.25
CA ALA A 163 0.97 7.48 -36.63
C ALA A 163 0.32 6.08 -36.73
N THR A 164 0.60 5.18 -35.78
CA THR A 164 0.05 3.82 -35.72
C THR A 164 -1.23 3.72 -34.89
N GLY A 165 -1.63 4.80 -34.21
CA GLY A 165 -2.77 4.82 -33.30
C GLY A 165 -2.57 3.96 -32.03
N MET A 166 -1.33 3.60 -31.72
CA MET A 166 -1.00 2.71 -30.61
C MET A 166 -0.77 3.52 -29.32
N PRO A 167 -1.36 3.13 -28.18
CA PRO A 167 -1.06 3.78 -26.92
C PRO A 167 0.39 3.54 -26.51
N LYS A 168 1.02 4.58 -25.95
CA LYS A 168 2.38 4.52 -25.40
C LYS A 168 2.34 3.84 -24.03
N THR A 169 2.02 2.55 -24.01
CA THR A 169 1.97 1.79 -22.74
C THR A 169 3.35 1.67 -22.12
N TRP A 170 3.41 1.54 -20.80
CA TRP A 170 4.68 1.40 -20.08
C TRP A 170 5.49 0.19 -20.57
N GLN A 171 4.81 -0.92 -20.87
CA GLN A 171 5.47 -2.13 -21.38
C GLN A 171 6.09 -1.93 -22.76
N LEU A 172 5.37 -1.25 -23.67
CA LEU A 172 5.89 -0.90 -24.99
C LEU A 172 7.10 0.03 -24.87
N PHE A 173 7.00 1.05 -24.03
CA PHE A 173 8.08 1.99 -23.76
C PHE A 173 9.34 1.27 -23.26
N LYS A 174 9.23 0.45 -22.20
CA LYS A 174 10.36 -0.36 -21.68
C LYS A 174 11.01 -1.22 -22.76
N THR A 175 10.20 -1.89 -23.58
CA THR A 175 10.69 -2.77 -24.65
C THR A 175 11.49 -1.98 -25.68
N LYS A 176 10.97 -0.85 -26.14
CA LYS A 176 11.63 -0.01 -27.15
C LYS A 176 12.85 0.70 -26.57
N LEU A 177 12.78 1.13 -25.31
CA LEU A 177 13.89 1.75 -24.59
C LEU A 177 15.06 0.77 -24.42
N ARG A 178 14.79 -0.47 -23.97
CA ARG A 178 15.80 -1.54 -23.91
C ARG A 178 16.43 -1.80 -25.28
N LYS A 179 15.62 -1.91 -26.34
CA LYS A 179 16.14 -2.14 -27.69
C LYS A 179 17.10 -1.03 -28.16
N ARG A 180 16.88 0.21 -27.71
CA ARG A 180 17.64 1.39 -28.17
C ARG A 180 18.87 1.71 -27.32
N PHE A 181 18.76 1.55 -26.01
CA PHE A 181 19.76 2.00 -25.03
C PHE A 181 20.50 0.87 -24.34
N ARG A 182 20.04 -0.39 -24.44
CA ARG A 182 20.84 -1.53 -23.98
C ARG A 182 22.01 -1.73 -24.95
N PRO A 183 23.27 -1.66 -24.49
CA PRO A 183 24.41 -1.98 -25.33
C PRO A 183 24.30 -3.42 -25.84
N LYS A 184 24.46 -3.64 -27.14
CA LYS A 184 24.48 -5.00 -27.71
C LYS A 184 25.61 -5.85 -27.11
N ASP A 185 26.71 -5.18 -26.77
CA ASP A 185 27.90 -5.79 -26.18
C ASP A 185 27.93 -5.65 -24.66
N PHE A 186 26.77 -5.49 -24.00
CA PHE A 186 26.72 -5.34 -22.54
C PHE A 186 27.42 -6.51 -21.83
N GLU A 187 27.19 -7.75 -22.26
CA GLU A 187 27.86 -8.91 -21.69
C GLU A 187 29.37 -8.89 -21.92
N TYR A 188 29.82 -8.47 -23.10
CA TYR A 188 31.25 -8.37 -23.40
C TYR A 188 31.90 -7.27 -22.55
N ASN A 189 31.27 -6.10 -22.46
CA ASN A 189 31.72 -5.00 -21.61
C ASN A 189 31.71 -5.39 -20.13
N LEU A 190 30.70 -6.13 -19.69
CA LEU A 190 30.61 -6.65 -18.33
C LEU A 190 31.76 -7.61 -18.04
N ARG A 191 32.03 -8.56 -18.94
CA ARG A 191 33.17 -9.47 -18.83
C ARG A 191 34.50 -8.71 -18.81
N GLU A 192 34.65 -7.69 -19.64
CA GLU A 192 35.84 -6.85 -19.67
C GLU A 192 36.01 -6.06 -18.36
N ARG A 193 34.95 -5.46 -17.83
CA ARG A 193 34.97 -4.77 -16.53
C ARG A 193 35.24 -5.72 -15.37
N LEU A 194 34.65 -6.92 -15.37
CA LEU A 194 34.93 -7.95 -14.37
C LEU A 194 36.39 -8.43 -14.45
N PHE A 195 36.94 -8.56 -15.67
CA PHE A 195 38.35 -8.93 -15.86
C PHE A 195 39.30 -7.82 -15.39
N GLN A 196 38.94 -6.56 -15.61
CA GLN A 196 39.70 -5.40 -15.16
C GLN A 196 39.52 -5.10 -13.67
N LEU A 197 38.46 -5.62 -13.03
CA LEU A 197 38.16 -5.42 -11.62
C LEU A 197 39.24 -6.09 -10.77
N LYS A 198 40.12 -5.26 -10.21
CA LYS A 198 41.16 -5.69 -9.26
C LYS A 198 40.95 -4.99 -7.93
N GLN A 199 41.19 -5.72 -6.84
CA GLN A 199 41.16 -5.16 -5.51
C GLN A 199 42.37 -4.25 -5.30
N HIS A 200 42.15 -2.95 -5.23
CA HIS A 200 43.18 -1.95 -4.90
C HIS A 200 42.99 -1.33 -3.51
N GLY A 201 41.83 -1.56 -2.87
CA GLY A 201 41.45 -1.03 -1.56
C GLY A 201 40.94 -2.12 -0.62
N THR A 202 39.92 -1.79 0.17
CA THR A 202 39.31 -2.76 1.10
C THR A 202 38.55 -3.86 0.36
N ILE A 203 38.39 -5.01 1.02
CA ILE A 203 37.56 -6.10 0.49
C ILE A 203 36.11 -5.62 0.29
N HIS A 204 35.59 -4.77 1.19
CA HIS A 204 34.24 -4.23 1.08
C HIS A 204 34.01 -3.39 -0.18
N GLU A 205 34.97 -2.53 -0.55
CA GLU A 205 34.88 -1.73 -1.79
C GLU A 205 34.93 -2.62 -3.04
N TYR A 206 35.78 -3.65 -3.04
CA TYR A 206 35.84 -4.62 -4.13
C TYR A 206 34.54 -5.43 -4.24
N VAL A 207 34.02 -5.93 -3.13
CA VAL A 207 32.76 -6.70 -3.10
C VAL A 207 31.59 -5.83 -3.53
N SER A 208 31.51 -4.56 -3.10
CA SER A 208 30.48 -3.62 -3.55
C SER A 208 30.57 -3.39 -5.06
N SER A 209 31.77 -3.11 -5.58
CA SER A 209 31.98 -2.89 -7.02
C SER A 209 31.66 -4.14 -7.85
N PHE A 210 31.96 -5.32 -7.32
CA PHE A 210 31.63 -6.61 -7.95
C PHE A 210 30.12 -6.84 -7.96
N GLN A 211 29.42 -6.56 -6.86
CA GLN A 211 27.96 -6.67 -6.78
C GLN A 211 27.27 -5.69 -7.73
N ASP A 212 27.76 -4.46 -7.83
CA ASP A 212 27.22 -3.45 -8.76
C ASP A 212 27.40 -3.87 -10.23
N LEU A 213 28.46 -4.62 -10.55
CA LEU A 213 28.67 -5.19 -11.88
C LEU A 213 27.76 -6.39 -12.17
N MET A 214 27.36 -7.13 -11.13
CA MET A 214 26.58 -8.37 -11.26
C MET A 214 25.06 -8.18 -11.15
N SER A 215 24.59 -7.02 -10.71
CA SER A 215 23.17 -6.60 -10.77
C SER A 215 22.72 -6.33 -12.21
#